data_AF-W8F6Z1-F1
#
_entry.id   AF-W8F6Z1-F1
#
_cell.length_a   1.000
_cell.length_b   1.000
_cell.length_c   1.000
_cell.angle_alpha   90.00
_cell.angle_beta   90.00
_cell.angle_gamma   90.00
#
_symmetry.space_group_name_H-M   'P 1'
#
loop_
_entity.id
_entity.type
_entity.pdbx_description
1 polymer ?
#
loop_
_entity_poly.entity_id
_entity_poly.type
_entity_poly.pdbx_seq_one_letter_code
_entity_poly.pdbx_strand_id
1 'polypeptide(L)' 'MGLFDAPKPVRVEIKGHTLQCVICGHQGFHRNEVKLERAGLFTSDWSDPHAICYECDNCGYLHWFMPK' A
#
# COMPACT_ATOMS: atom_id res chain seq x y z
N MET A 1 20.34 14.70 7.39
CA MET A 1 19.48 13.68 6.76
C MET A 1 18.97 12.83 7.90
N GLY A 2 17.74 13.09 8.35
CA GLY A 2 17.24 12.60 9.63
C GLY A 2 16.73 11.17 9.52
N LEU A 3 16.96 10.36 10.56
CA LEU A 3 16.45 8.98 10.70
C LEU A 3 14.90 8.86 10.68
N PHE A 4 14.17 9.96 10.49
CA PHE A 4 12.72 10.08 10.62
C PHE A 4 12.05 10.84 9.47
N ASP A 5 12.76 11.07 8.36
CA ASP A 5 12.14 11.71 7.19
C ASP A 5 11.08 10.75 6.62
N ALA A 6 9.81 11.00 6.95
CA ALA A 6 8.68 10.27 6.39
C ALA A 6 8.67 10.48 4.85
N PRO A 7 8.49 9.41 4.06
CA PRO A 7 8.48 9.53 2.61
C PRO A 7 7.38 10.52 2.18
N LYS A 8 7.70 11.44 1.27
CA LYS A 8 6.72 12.40 0.77
C LYS A 8 5.55 11.67 0.10
N PRO A 9 4.30 12.12 0.29
CA PRO A 9 3.17 11.54 -0.40
C PRO A 9 3.28 11.68 -1.93
N VAL A 10 2.78 10.68 -2.64
CA VAL A 10 2.77 10.63 -4.10
C VAL A 10 1.34 10.53 -4.64
N ARG A 11 1.13 11.05 -5.86
CA ARG A 11 -0.06 10.76 -6.65
C ARG A 11 0.15 9.46 -7.41
N VAL A 12 -0.90 8.66 -7.49
CA VAL A 12 -0.83 7.29 -8.04
C VAL A 12 -1.83 7.15 -9.17
N GLU A 13 -1.41 6.49 -10.24
CA GLU A 13 -2.26 6.11 -11.36
C GLU A 13 -2.27 4.57 -11.49
N ILE A 14 -3.46 3.99 -11.62
CA ILE A 14 -3.66 2.54 -11.73
C ILE A 14 -4.48 2.27 -12.98
N LYS A 15 -3.87 1.59 -13.96
CA LYS A 15 -4.49 1.26 -15.25
C LYS A 15 -5.10 2.48 -15.98
N GLY A 16 -4.43 3.62 -15.99
CA GLY A 16 -4.98 4.83 -16.64
C GLY A 16 -5.86 5.70 -15.73
N HIS A 17 -6.11 5.29 -14.49
CA HIS A 17 -7.02 5.97 -13.57
C HIS A 17 -6.26 6.57 -12.39
N THR A 18 -6.45 7.87 -12.17
CA THR A 18 -5.96 8.54 -10.95
C THR A 18 -6.63 7.94 -9.72
N LEU A 19 -5.83 7.44 -8.79
CA LEU A 19 -6.31 6.94 -7.52
C LEU A 19 -6.83 8.11 -6.66
N GLN A 20 -8.06 7.96 -6.17
CA GLN A 20 -8.64 8.85 -5.17
C GLN A 20 -9.02 8.03 -3.95
N CYS A 21 -8.83 8.61 -2.76
CA CYS A 21 -9.22 7.95 -1.52
C CYS A 21 -10.72 7.71 -1.53
N VAL A 22 -11.15 6.45 -1.40
CA VAL A 22 -12.59 6.10 -1.41
C VAL A 22 -13.33 6.63 -0.17
N ILE A 23 -12.58 7.05 0.86
CA ILE A 23 -13.14 7.59 2.10
C ILE A 23 -13.22 9.12 2.07
N CYS A 24 -12.17 9.82 1.62
CA CYS A 24 -12.09 11.30 1.72
C CYS A 24 -11.83 12.03 0.40
N GLY A 25 -11.68 11.32 -0.72
CA GLY A 25 -11.43 11.91 -2.05
C GLY A 25 -10.01 12.44 -2.30
N HIS A 26 -9.14 12.41 -1.29
CA HIS A 26 -7.75 12.90 -1.40
C HIS A 26 -6.91 12.06 -2.37
N GLN A 27 -5.85 12.66 -2.92
CA GLN A 27 -5.04 12.08 -4.00
C GLN A 27 -3.56 11.83 -3.63
N GLY A 28 -3.15 12.12 -2.40
CA GLY A 28 -1.80 11.87 -1.90
C GLY A 28 -1.72 10.59 -1.08
N PHE A 29 -0.70 9.77 -1.37
CA PHE A 29 -0.53 8.45 -0.76
C PHE A 29 0.92 8.11 -0.43
N HIS A 30 1.12 7.31 0.62
CA HIS A 30 2.36 6.60 0.88
C HIS A 30 2.25 5.17 0.34
N ARG A 31 3.24 4.75 -0.46
CA ARG A 31 3.31 3.38 -0.99
C ARG A 31 4.01 2.47 0.00
N ASN A 32 3.35 1.39 0.38
CA ASN A 32 3.89 0.35 1.24
C ASN A 32 3.75 -1.01 0.55
N GLU A 33 4.63 -1.93 0.91
CA GLU A 33 4.58 -3.33 0.48
C GLU A 33 4.44 -4.20 1.72
N VAL A 34 3.45 -5.09 1.71
CA VAL A 34 3.05 -5.88 2.87
C VAL A 34 3.14 -7.36 2.51
N LYS A 35 3.92 -8.11 3.28
CA LYS A 35 3.93 -9.58 3.21
C LYS A 35 2.61 -10.09 3.76
N LEU A 36 1.87 -10.87 2.97
CA LEU A 36 0.67 -11.53 3.43
C LEU A 36 1.04 -12.91 3.97
N GLU A 37 1.14 -13.02 5.28
CA GLU A 37 1.29 -14.32 5.92
C GLU A 37 -0.05 -15.04 5.96
N ARG A 38 -0.13 -16.22 5.36
CA ARG A 38 -1.22 -17.15 5.63
C ARG A 38 -0.90 -17.85 6.94
N ALA A 39 -1.60 -17.50 8.01
CA ALA A 39 -1.46 -18.19 9.28
C ALA A 39 -1.84 -19.67 9.13
N GLY A 40 -0.84 -20.53 8.87
CA GLY A 40 -0.97 -21.97 8.71
C GLY A 40 0.37 -22.60 9.04
N LEU A 41 0.39 -23.42 10.10
CA LEU A 41 1.58 -23.90 10.82
C LEU A 41 2.68 -24.63 10.01
N PHE A 42 2.58 -24.80 8.69
CA PHE A 42 3.57 -25.51 7.87
C PHE A 42 3.60 -25.08 6.39
N THR A 43 3.38 -23.81 6.05
CA THR A 43 3.57 -23.36 4.65
C THR A 43 5.01 -22.91 4.44
N SER A 44 5.75 -23.63 3.58
CA SER A 44 7.12 -23.30 3.18
C SER A 44 7.21 -21.83 2.73
N ASP A 45 7.96 -21.04 3.52
CA ASP A 45 7.99 -19.56 3.62
C ASP A 45 8.47 -18.79 2.37
N TRP A 46 8.68 -19.45 1.22
CA TRP A 46 9.39 -18.83 0.09
C TRP A 46 8.47 -18.21 -0.98
N SER A 47 7.16 -18.42 -0.92
CA SER A 47 6.21 -17.94 -1.94
C SER A 47 4.98 -17.24 -1.36
N ASP A 48 5.11 -16.64 -0.18
CA ASP A 48 4.01 -15.83 0.35
C ASP A 48 3.79 -14.59 -0.52
N PRO A 49 2.53 -14.29 -0.91
CA PRO A 49 2.26 -13.17 -1.79
C PRO A 49 2.51 -11.86 -1.05
N HIS A 50 3.20 -10.94 -1.73
CA HIS A 50 3.32 -9.56 -1.31
C HIS A 50 2.17 -8.75 -1.91
N ALA A 51 1.47 -7.97 -1.09
CA ALA A 51 0.50 -6.99 -1.56
C ALA A 51 1.11 -5.59 -1.57
N ILE A 52 0.69 -4.77 -2.53
CA ILE A 52 0.98 -3.35 -2.51
C ILE A 52 -0.18 -2.63 -1.85
N CYS A 53 0.11 -1.72 -0.92
CA CYS A 53 -0.90 -0.82 -0.39
C CYS A 53 -0.50 0.64 -0.54
N TYR A 54 -1.53 1.47 -0.74
CA TYR A 54 -1.40 2.92 -0.80
C TYR A 54 -2.20 3.51 0.36
N GLU A 55 -1.48 4.07 1.34
CA GLU A 55 -2.04 4.73 2.51
C GLU A 55 -2.35 6.18 2.21
N CYS A 56 -3.58 6.61 2.41
CA CYS A 56 -3.96 8.01 2.23
C CYS A 56 -3.26 8.91 3.26
N ASP A 57 -2.50 9.91 2.80
CA ASP A 57 -1.75 10.82 3.69
C ASP A 57 -2.66 11.71 4.56
N ASN A 58 -3.96 11.79 4.22
CA ASN A 58 -4.93 12.67 4.86
C ASN A 58 -5.78 11.95 5.92
N CYS A 59 -6.20 10.71 5.65
CA CYS A 59 -7.12 9.98 6.54
C CYS A 59 -6.63 8.58 6.94
N GLY A 60 -5.45 8.15 6.50
CA GLY A 60 -4.85 6.87 6.86
C GLY A 60 -5.52 5.63 6.24
N TYR A 61 -6.49 5.79 5.34
CA TYR A 61 -7.15 4.64 4.69
C TYR A 61 -6.18 3.92 3.74
N LEU A 62 -6.13 2.59 3.83
CA LEU A 62 -5.29 1.74 2.99
C LEU A 62 -6.06 1.18 1.80
N HIS A 63 -5.60 1.51 0.60
CA HIS A 63 -6.02 0.83 -0.63
C HIS A 63 -5.14 -0.38 -0.88
N TRP A 64 -5.73 -1.58 -0.92
CA TRP A 64 -5.02 -2.85 -1.10
C TRP A 64 -5.06 -3.33 -2.54
N PHE A 65 -3.91 -3.73 -3.07
CA PHE A 65 -3.75 -4.28 -4.40
C PHE A 65 -2.97 -5.59 -4.34
N MET A 66 -3.67 -6.69 -4.68
CA MET A 66 -3.02 -7.97 -4.89
C MET A 66 -2.30 -8.00 -6.23
N PRO A 67 -1.11 -8.62 -6.32
CA PRO A 67 -0.48 -8.90 -7.60
C PRO A 67 -1.42 -9.76 -8.46
N LYS A 68 -1.52 -9.43 -9.75
CA LYS A 68 -2.32 -10.13 -10.77
C LYS A 68 -1.44 -10.51 -11.95
#